data_AF-A0A1Y1YJE1-F1
#
_entry.id   AF-A0A1Y1YJE1-F1
#
_cell.length_a   1.000
_cell.length_b   1.000
_cell.length_c   1.000
_cell.angle_alpha   90.00
_cell.angle_beta   90.00
_cell.angle_gamma   90.00
#
_symmetry.space_group_name_H-M   'P 1'
#
loop_
_entity.id
_entity.type
_entity.pdbx_description
1 polymer ?
#
loop_
_entity_poly.entity_id
_entity_poly.type
_entity_poly.pdbx_seq_one_letter_code
_entity_poly.pdbx_strand_id
1 'polypeptide(L)'
;LSWGLRLVRILRSPEDSNIVCELSHTTLVACRRKFAAFSYVWDDPNFTQPITINDVSFEVTTNLYTALRRLRSENEPRVLWVDAICIDQSNLEERGVQVFRMWAV
;
A
#
# COMPACT_ATOMS: atom_id res chain seq x y z
N LEU A 1 24.21 -1.18 0.51
CA LEU A 1 23.03 -2.04 0.21
C LEU A 1 21.77 -1.24 0.48
N SER A 2 21.44 -0.32 -0.43
CA SER A 2 20.34 0.63 -0.27
C SER A 2 19.07 0.03 -0.86
N TRP A 3 18.54 -1.01 -0.23
CA TRP A 3 17.26 -1.59 -0.63
C TRP A 3 16.15 -0.61 -0.25
N GLY A 4 15.49 -0.02 -1.25
CA GLY A 4 14.37 0.88 -1.05
C GLY A 4 13.11 0.11 -0.66
N LEU A 5 12.45 0.54 0.41
CA LEU A 5 11.11 0.11 0.81
C LEU A 5 10.15 1.21 0.35
N ARG A 6 9.04 0.86 -0.30
CA ARG A 6 7.95 1.83 -0.54
C ARG A 6 6.94 1.70 0.60
N LEU A 7 6.45 2.81 1.14
CA LEU A 7 5.40 2.84 2.14
C LEU A 7 4.26 3.71 1.65
N VAL A 8 3.03 3.29 1.94
CA VAL A 8 1.83 4.05 1.65
C VAL A 8 1.36 4.77 2.92
N ARG A 9 1.17 6.08 2.83
CA ARG A 9 0.59 6.90 3.89
C ARG A 9 -0.83 7.24 3.52
N ILE A 10 -1.80 6.68 4.24
CA ILE A 10 -3.21 7.04 4.10
C ILE A 10 -3.43 8.37 4.80
N LEU A 11 -3.94 9.35 4.06
CA LEU A 11 -4.26 10.66 4.60
C LEU A 11 -5.58 10.63 5.38
N ARG A 12 -5.68 11.51 6.37
CA ARG A 12 -6.95 11.75 7.05
C ARG A 12 -7.92 12.40 6.07
N SER A 13 -9.13 11.88 5.98
CA SER A 13 -10.21 12.46 5.18
C SER A 13 -11.53 12.00 5.80
N PRO A 14 -12.60 12.82 5.73
CA PRO A 14 -13.90 12.44 6.25
C PRO A 14 -14.42 11.15 5.58
N GLU A 15 -15.27 10.41 6.28
CA GLU A 15 -15.69 9.05 5.88
C GLU A 15 -16.27 8.93 4.46
N ASP A 16 -16.85 10.02 3.96
CA ASP A 16 -17.53 10.13 2.66
C ASP A 16 -16.59 10.51 1.50
N SER A 17 -15.38 10.96 1.79
CA SER A 17 -14.40 11.34 0.75
C SER A 17 -13.62 10.15 0.22
N ASN A 18 -13.19 10.24 -1.04
CA ASN A 18 -12.28 9.29 -1.68
C ASN A 18 -11.01 9.08 -0.86
N ILE A 19 -10.46 7.86 -0.95
CA ILE A 19 -9.23 7.51 -0.24
C ILE A 19 -8.06 8.17 -0.95
N VAL A 20 -7.38 9.08 -0.25
CA VAL A 20 -6.14 9.71 -0.71
C VAL A 20 -4.97 9.15 0.07
N CYS A 21 -3.94 8.75 -0.67
CA CYS A 21 -2.74 8.13 -0.18
C CYS A 21 -1.52 8.84 -0.77
N GLU A 22 -0.41 8.77 -0.05
CA GLU A 22 0.89 9.20 -0.54
C GLU A 22 1.85 8.02 -0.53
N LEU A 23 2.56 7.82 -1.63
CA LEU A 23 3.59 6.79 -1.73
C LEU A 23 4.95 7.43 -1.48
N SER A 24 5.67 6.93 -0.47
CA SER A 24 7.00 7.42 -0.10
C SER A 24 8.03 6.30 -0.16
N HIS A 25 9.20 6.61 -0.73
CA HIS A 25 10.35 5.71 -0.71
C HIS A 25 11.16 5.94 0.56
N THR A 26 11.52 4.85 1.23
CA THR A 26 12.27 4.86 2.48
C THR A 26 13.24 3.70 2.54
N THR A 27 14.01 3.61 3.61
CA THR A 27 14.89 2.46 3.89
C THR A 27 14.45 1.77 5.17
N LEU A 28 14.78 0.48 5.32
CA LEU A 28 14.53 -0.27 6.56
C LEU A 28 15.12 0.41 7.79
N VAL A 29 16.27 1.08 7.63
CA VAL A 29 16.94 1.84 8.70
C VAL A 29 16.10 3.06 9.10
N ALA A 30 15.56 3.80 8.13
CA ALA A 30 14.74 4.99 8.39
C ALA A 30 13.34 4.64 8.95
N CYS A 31 12.78 3.48 8.60
CA CYS A 31 11.43 3.08 8.97
C CYS A 31 11.33 2.06 10.10
N ARG A 32 12.42 1.83 10.82
CA ARG A 32 12.62 0.80 11.87
C ARG A 32 11.52 0.71 12.96
N ARG A 33 10.60 1.68 13.07
CA ARG A 33 9.47 1.66 14.03
C ARG A 33 8.16 2.34 13.57
N LYS A 34 7.96 2.64 12.29
CA LYS A 34 6.88 3.57 11.87
C LYS A 34 5.91 3.07 10.81
N PHE A 35 5.81 1.76 10.59
CA PHE A 35 4.81 1.22 9.66
C PHE A 35 4.22 -0.10 10.16
N ALA A 36 2.96 -0.33 9.85
CA ALA A 36 2.34 -1.64 10.00
C ALA A 36 2.31 -2.32 8.63
N ALA A 37 2.76 -3.57 8.57
CA ALA A 37 2.51 -4.42 7.41
C ALA A 37 1.03 -4.80 7.40
N PHE A 38 0.37 -4.63 6.27
CA PHE A 38 -1.05 -4.95 6.13
C PHE A 38 -1.23 -6.11 5.16
N SER A 39 -1.71 -7.24 5.66
CA SER A 39 -2.04 -8.42 4.87
C SER A 39 -3.56 -8.49 4.69
N TYR A 40 -4.00 -8.66 3.44
CA TYR A 40 -5.41 -8.75 3.09
C TYR A 40 -5.66 -9.94 2.17
N VAL A 41 -6.92 -10.36 2.08
CA VAL A 41 -7.32 -11.44 1.17
C VAL A 41 -7.34 -10.91 -0.26
N TRP A 42 -6.67 -11.60 -1.15
CA TRP A 42 -6.67 -11.25 -2.57
C TRP A 42 -8.04 -11.59 -3.14
N ASP A 43 -8.75 -10.58 -3.61
CA ASP A 43 -10.11 -10.72 -4.14
C ASP A 43 -10.10 -10.68 -5.68
N ASP A 44 -11.27 -10.81 -6.28
CA ASP A 44 -11.40 -10.92 -7.74
C ASP A 44 -10.91 -9.62 -8.41
N PRO A 45 -9.91 -9.70 -9.30
CA PRO A 45 -9.26 -8.52 -9.89
C PRO A 45 -10.17 -7.76 -10.85
N ASN A 46 -11.34 -8.31 -11.22
CA ASN A 46 -12.30 -7.61 -12.07
C ASN A 46 -13.09 -6.54 -11.32
N PHE A 47 -13.09 -6.56 -9.98
CA PHE A 47 -13.81 -5.59 -9.15
C PHE A 47 -12.84 -4.61 -8.50
N THR A 48 -12.52 -3.54 -9.23
CA THR A 48 -11.66 -2.45 -8.77
C THR A 48 -12.48 -1.26 -8.23
N GLN A 49 -11.83 -0.48 -7.38
CA GLN A 49 -12.28 0.80 -6.87
C GLN A 49 -11.13 1.81 -6.98
N PRO A 50 -11.42 3.05 -7.40
CA PRO A 50 -10.39 4.06 -7.55
C PRO A 50 -9.98 4.63 -6.18
N ILE A 51 -8.67 4.83 -6.02
CA ILE A 51 -8.06 5.61 -4.94
C ILE A 51 -7.11 6.65 -5.56
N THR A 52 -6.77 7.68 -4.81
CA THR A 52 -5.79 8.67 -5.25
C THR A 52 -4.46 8.40 -4.57
N ILE A 53 -3.38 8.19 -5.33
CA ILE A 53 -2.02 8.05 -4.83
C ILE A 53 -1.15 9.15 -5.43
N ASN A 54 -0.57 10.02 -4.60
CA ASN A 54 0.25 11.16 -5.06
C ASN A 54 -0.45 11.99 -6.15
N ASP A 55 -1.74 12.30 -5.96
CA ASP A 55 -2.61 13.04 -6.90
C ASP A 55 -2.99 12.27 -8.20
N VAL A 56 -2.56 11.02 -8.34
CA VAL A 56 -2.88 10.16 -9.50
C VAL A 56 -3.95 9.15 -9.13
N SER A 57 -4.94 8.94 -10.01
CA SER A 57 -5.95 7.87 -9.84
C SER A 57 -5.30 6.50 -10.01
N PHE A 58 -5.52 5.61 -9.04
CA PHE A 58 -4.98 4.26 -9.00
C PHE A 58 -6.08 3.27 -8.64
N GLU A 59 -6.17 2.18 -9.38
CA GLU A 59 -7.21 1.16 -9.19
C GLU A 59 -6.73 0.10 -8.19
N VAL A 60 -7.50 -0.11 -7.13
CA VAL A 60 -7.27 -1.20 -6.16
C VAL A 60 -8.45 -2.16 -6.15
N THR A 61 -8.24 -3.41 -5.76
CA THR A 61 -9.35 -4.34 -5.57
C THR A 61 -10.33 -3.84 -4.51
N THR A 62 -11.60 -4.21 -4.64
CA THR A 62 -12.67 -3.80 -3.71
C THR A 62 -12.36 -4.19 -2.26
N ASN A 63 -11.71 -5.34 -2.06
CA ASN A 63 -11.31 -5.77 -0.72
C ASN A 63 -10.20 -4.88 -0.15
N LEU A 64 -9.18 -4.54 -0.95
CA LEU A 64 -8.14 -3.62 -0.54
C LEU A 64 -8.71 -2.22 -0.25
N TYR A 65 -9.60 -1.72 -1.11
CA TYR A 65 -10.30 -0.46 -0.87
C TYR A 65 -11.03 -0.46 0.47
N THR A 66 -11.84 -1.49 0.72
CA THR A 66 -12.59 -1.64 1.97
C THR A 66 -11.67 -1.71 3.19
N ALA A 67 -10.56 -2.43 3.06
CA ALA A 67 -9.56 -2.54 4.09
C ALA A 67 -8.86 -1.19 4.38
N LEU A 68 -8.41 -0.48 3.35
CA LEU A 68 -7.81 0.86 3.46
C LEU A 68 -8.80 1.83 4.11
N ARG A 69 -10.09 1.76 3.75
CA ARG A 69 -11.15 2.57 4.35
C ARG A 69 -11.31 2.30 5.85
N ARG A 70 -11.25 1.03 6.27
CA ARG A 70 -11.30 0.64 7.70
C ARG A 70 -10.04 1.03 8.48
N LEU A 71 -8.89 1.02 7.83
CA LEU A 71 -7.61 1.43 8.43
C LEU A 71 -7.46 2.95 8.48
N ARG A 72 -8.18 3.69 7.63
CA ARG A 72 -8.22 5.14 7.65
C ARG A 72 -8.78 5.60 9.00
N SER A 73 -8.00 6.40 9.71
CA SER A 73 -8.44 7.08 10.93
C SER A 73 -8.78 8.52 10.58
N GLU A 74 -9.86 9.05 11.14
CA GLU A 74 -10.22 10.46 11.00
C GLU A 74 -9.24 11.38 11.77
N ASN A 75 -8.59 10.83 12.80
CA ASN A 75 -7.76 11.59 13.72
C ASN A 75 -6.27 11.63 13.35
N GLU A 76 -5.74 10.58 12.72
CA GLU A 76 -4.32 10.51 12.37
C GLU A 76 -4.06 9.83 11.01
N PRO A 77 -3.13 10.37 10.19
CA PRO A 77 -2.66 9.67 9.00
C PRO A 77 -1.87 8.42 9.40
N ARG A 78 -2.05 7.32 8.68
CA ARG A 78 -1.39 6.04 8.98
C ARG A 78 -0.44 5.64 7.88
N VAL A 79 0.74 5.16 8.28
CA VAL A 79 1.76 4.64 7.37
C VAL A 79 1.71 3.12 7.40
N LEU A 80 1.47 2.53 6.23
CA LEU A 80 1.29 1.10 6.04
C LEU A 80 2.22 0.60 4.94
N TRP A 81 2.52 -0.68 4.98
CA TRP A 81 3.09 -1.41 3.85
C TRP A 81 2.02 -2.33 3.30
N VAL A 82 1.63 -2.12 2.04
CA VAL A 82 0.60 -2.88 1.33
C VAL A 82 1.24 -3.40 0.05
N ASP A 83 1.24 -4.72 -0.15
CA ASP A 83 1.90 -5.33 -1.31
C ASP A 83 1.41 -4.74 -2.64
N ALA A 84 0.09 -4.63 -2.86
CA ALA A 84 -0.45 -4.13 -4.11
C ALA A 84 -0.10 -2.68 -4.48
N ILE A 85 0.32 -1.86 -3.51
CA ILE A 85 0.66 -0.44 -3.70
C ILE A 85 2.17 -0.22 -3.60
N CYS A 86 2.82 -0.91 -2.67
CA CYS A 86 4.24 -0.76 -2.39
C CYS A 86 5.13 -1.62 -3.31
N ILE A 87 4.55 -2.65 -3.94
CA ILE A 87 5.21 -3.46 -4.96
C ILE A 87 4.77 -2.93 -6.32
N ASP A 88 5.75 -2.67 -7.19
CA ASP A 88 5.51 -2.24 -8.55
C ASP A 88 4.90 -3.39 -9.37
N GLN A 89 3.57 -3.47 -9.43
CA GLN A 89 2.87 -4.55 -10.13
C GLN A 89 3.01 -4.49 -11.66
N SER A 90 3.39 -3.32 -12.20
CA SER A 90 3.60 -3.09 -13.63
C SER A 90 4.93 -3.67 -14.13
N ASN A 91 5.84 -4.01 -13.22
CA ASN A 91 7.10 -4.64 -13.53
C ASN A 91 7.02 -6.16 -13.28
N LEU A 92 6.65 -6.91 -14.31
CA LEU A 92 6.55 -8.39 -14.28
C LEU A 92 7.86 -9.07 -13.82
N GLU A 93 9.01 -8.41 -13.94
CA GLU A 93 10.31 -8.87 -13.42
C GLU A 93 10.47 -8.74 -11.89
N GLU A 94 9.77 -7.82 -11.21
CA GLU A 94 9.88 -7.66 -9.75
C GLU A 94 8.98 -8.61 -8.94
N ARG A 95 7.88 -9.12 -9.54
CA ARG A 95 7.01 -10.12 -8.87
C ARG A 95 7.78 -11.38 -8.48
N GLY A 96 8.73 -11.81 -9.31
CA GLY A 96 9.57 -12.97 -9.01
C GLY A 96 10.55 -12.71 -7.86
N VAL A 97 11.16 -11.52 -7.83
CA VAL A 97 12.23 -11.21 -6.88
C VAL A 97 11.71 -10.94 -5.47
N GLN A 98 10.54 -10.32 -5.30
CA GLN A 98 9.98 -10.09 -3.96
C GLN A 98 9.26 -11.31 -3.37
N VAL A 99 8.60 -12.16 -4.17
CA VAL A 99 8.03 -13.42 -3.68
C VAL A 99 9.15 -14.40 -3.29
N PHE A 100 10.24 -14.45 -4.05
CA PHE A 100 11.42 -15.25 -3.69
C PHE A 100 12.07 -14.82 -2.36
N ARG A 101 11.95 -13.54 -1.97
CA ARG A 101 12.47 -13.03 -0.70
C ARG A 101 11.65 -13.41 0.54
N MET A 102 10.42 -13.91 0.36
CA MET A 102 9.64 -14.53 1.45
C MET A 102 9.97 -16.02 1.66
N TRP A 103 10.58 -16.68 0.66
CA TRP A 103 10.91 -18.12 0.71
C TRP A 103 12.32 -18.42 1.23
N ALA A 104 13.23 -17.45 1.21
CA ALA A 104 14.60 -17.63 1.70
C ALA A 104 14.67 -17.46 3.24
N VAL A 105 14.16 -18.47 3.95
CA VAL A 105 14.47 -18.75 5.36
C VAL A 105 15.30 -20.02 5.46
#